data_AF-A0A939DNC0-F1
#
_entry.id   AF-A0A939DNC0-F1
#
_cell.length_a   1.000
_cell.length_b   1.000
_cell.length_c   1.000
_cell.angle_alpha   90.00
_cell.angle_beta   90.00
_cell.angle_gamma   90.00
#
_symmetry.space_group_name_H-M   'P 1'
#
loop_
_entity.id
_entity.type
_entity.pdbx_description
1 polymer ?
#
loop_
_entity_poly.entity_id
_entity_poly.type
_entity_poly.pdbx_seq_one_letter_code
_entity_poly.pdbx_strand_id
1 'polypeptide(L)'
;MNPLDSRWIQRLQNFKKAFANLKSAVALTEQRALSDLEKQGLIHAFKFTYELAWNTVKDFYQFQGEEGLQGSRDAFRTAFQLGLVQD
;
A
#
# COMPACT_ATOMS: atom_id res chain seq x y z
N MET A 1 -13.92 -18.76 12.19
CA MET A 1 -12.77 -18.03 11.61
C MET A 1 -12.61 -16.75 12.39
N ASN A 2 -11.48 -16.53 13.06
CA ASN A 2 -11.24 -15.26 13.75
C ASN A 2 -10.97 -14.19 12.67
N PRO A 3 -11.75 -13.10 12.58
CA PRO A 3 -11.52 -12.06 11.59
C PRO A 3 -10.08 -11.51 11.64
N LEU A 4 -9.46 -11.53 12.83
CA LEU A 4 -8.09 -11.05 13.08
C LEU A 4 -6.98 -11.91 12.45
N ASP A 5 -7.29 -13.15 12.04
CA ASP A 5 -6.34 -14.04 11.35
C ASP A 5 -6.33 -13.82 9.82
N SER A 6 -7.16 -12.89 9.31
CA SER A 6 -7.19 -12.64 7.88
C SER A 6 -5.96 -11.83 7.44
N ARG A 7 -5.12 -12.47 6.64
CA ARG A 7 -3.85 -11.93 6.11
C ARG A 7 -4.00 -10.54 5.50
N TRP A 8 -5.10 -10.26 4.80
CA TRP A 8 -5.35 -8.96 4.20
C TRP A 8 -5.57 -7.85 5.23
N ILE A 9 -6.15 -8.17 6.40
CA ILE A 9 -6.35 -7.20 7.50
C ILE A 9 -5.02 -6.83 8.14
N GLN A 10 -4.15 -7.81 8.41
CA GLN A 10 -2.81 -7.55 8.92
C GLN A 10 -1.99 -6.72 7.92
N ARG A 11 -2.11 -7.03 6.62
CA ARG A 11 -1.45 -6.26 5.57
C ARG A 11 -1.99 -4.83 5.46
N LEU A 12 -3.31 -4.64 5.60
CA LEU A 12 -3.93 -3.32 5.64
C LEU A 12 -3.42 -2.49 6.84
N GLN A 13 -3.23 -3.10 8.01
CA GLN A 13 -2.63 -2.41 9.16
C GLN A 13 -1.18 -1.97 8.87
N ASN A 14 -0.39 -2.84 8.24
CA ASN A 14 0.98 -2.51 7.83
C ASN A 14 1.00 -1.38 6.78
N PHE A 15 0.11 -1.43 5.79
CA PHE A 15 -0.05 -0.36 4.79
C PHE A 15 -0.38 0.97 5.46
N LYS A 16 -1.33 1.01 6.40
CA LYS A 16 -1.70 2.24 7.13
C LYS A 16 -0.50 2.85 7.86
N LYS A 17 0.33 2.02 8.52
CA LYS A 17 1.55 2.48 9.20
C LYS A 17 2.58 3.03 8.21
N ALA A 18 2.86 2.30 7.12
CA ALA A 18 3.79 2.73 6.09
C ALA A 18 3.34 4.05 5.43
N PHE A 19 2.05 4.18 5.13
CA PHE A 19 1.48 5.39 4.55
C PHE A 19 1.55 6.59 5.50
N ALA A 20 1.36 6.38 6.81
CA ALA A 20 1.58 7.43 7.81
C ALA A 20 3.04 7.91 7.81
N ASN A 21 4.00 6.99 7.78
CA ASN A 21 5.43 7.34 7.70
C ASN A 21 5.79 8.07 6.40
N LEU A 22 5.24 7.63 5.27
CA LEU A 22 5.44 8.31 3.98
C LEU A 22 4.89 9.75 4.02
N LYS A 23 3.70 9.96 4.58
CA LYS A 23 3.14 11.31 4.76
C LYS A 23 4.03 12.19 5.62
N SER A 24 4.57 11.68 6.72
CA SER A 24 5.53 12.42 7.55
C SER A 24 6.81 12.77 6.79
N ALA A 25 7.34 11.83 5.98
CA ALA A 25 8.52 12.07 5.16
C ALA A 25 8.26 13.13 4.07
N VAL A 26 7.08 13.14 3.44
CA VAL A 26 6.66 14.19 2.49
C VAL A 26 6.51 15.54 3.20
N ALA A 27 5.87 15.60 4.35
CA ALA A 27 5.72 16.84 5.12
C ALA A 27 7.08 17.46 5.50
N LEU A 28 8.10 16.63 5.73
CA LEU A 28 9.46 17.11 5.99
C LEU A 28 10.06 17.84 4.77
N THR A 29 9.71 17.43 3.54
CA THR A 29 10.17 18.09 2.31
C THR A 29 9.63 19.51 2.15
N GLU A 30 8.46 19.79 2.74
CA GLU A 30 7.82 21.10 2.72
C GLU A 30 8.43 22.05 3.76
N GLN A 31 9.04 21.50 4.81
CA GLN A 31 9.67 22.27 5.89
C GLN A 31 11.10 22.67 5.57
N ARG A 32 11.85 21.82 4.87
CA ARG A 32 13.24 22.07 4.48
C ARG A 32 13.70 21.16 3.34
N ALA A 33 14.84 21.52 2.75
CA ALA A 33 15.57 20.62 1.88
C ALA A 33 15.98 19.33 2.64
N LEU A 34 15.83 18.20 1.96
CA LEU A 34 16.30 16.91 2.43
C LEU A 34 17.79 16.72 2.11
N SER A 35 18.52 16.09 3.01
CA SER A 35 19.82 15.49 2.71
C SER A 35 19.68 14.34 1.71
N ASP A 36 20.76 13.93 1.07
CA ASP A 36 20.71 12.84 0.09
C ASP A 36 20.28 11.50 0.72
N LEU A 37 20.66 11.24 1.97
CA LEU A 37 20.19 10.08 2.73
C LEU A 37 18.67 10.12 2.96
N GLU A 38 18.14 11.29 3.32
CA GLU A 38 16.70 11.45 3.53
C GLU A 38 15.91 11.33 2.22
N LYS A 39 16.45 11.81 1.10
CA LYS A 39 15.86 11.58 -0.23
C LYS A 39 15.80 10.09 -0.55
N GLN A 40 16.88 9.34 -0.30
CA GLN A 40 16.89 7.88 -0.46
C GLN A 40 15.85 7.21 0.45
N GLY A 41 15.76 7.65 1.70
CA GLY A 41 14.75 7.19 2.65
C GLY A 41 13.32 7.43 2.18
N LEU A 42 13.02 8.61 1.63
CA LEU A 42 11.73 8.95 1.05
C LEU A 42 11.39 8.07 -0.16
N ILE A 43 12.35 7.85 -1.07
CA ILE A 43 12.18 6.96 -2.22
C ILE A 43 11.88 5.52 -1.75
N HIS A 44 12.61 5.04 -0.73
CA HIS A 44 12.38 3.71 -0.17
C HIS A 44 11.01 3.61 0.49
N ALA A 45 10.62 4.60 1.30
CA ALA A 45 9.31 4.67 1.94
C ALA A 45 8.18 4.65 0.91
N PHE A 46 8.33 5.37 -0.21
CA PHE A 46 7.38 5.34 -1.32
C PHE A 46 7.27 3.93 -1.93
N LYS A 47 8.40 3.31 -2.29
CA LYS A 47 8.43 1.97 -2.91
C LYS A 47 7.76 0.92 -2.04
N PHE A 48 8.12 0.87 -0.76
CA PHE A 48 7.55 -0.11 0.18
C PHE A 48 6.06 0.17 0.47
N THR A 49 5.66 1.44 0.59
CA THR A 49 4.24 1.79 0.79
C THR A 49 3.40 1.40 -0.43
N TYR A 50 3.89 1.67 -1.64
CA TYR A 50 3.26 1.21 -2.88
C TYR A 50 3.14 -0.32 -2.92
N GLU A 51 4.20 -1.03 -2.53
CA GLU A 51 4.21 -2.48 -2.48
C GLU A 51 3.16 -3.05 -1.51
N LEU A 52 3.03 -2.45 -0.33
CA LEU A 52 2.00 -2.81 0.62
C LEU A 52 0.59 -2.49 0.12
N ALA A 53 0.41 -1.38 -0.60
CA ALA A 53 -0.89 -0.98 -1.13
C ALA A 53 -1.45 -2.04 -2.08
N TRP A 54 -0.70 -2.41 -3.13
CA TRP A 54 -1.20 -3.35 -4.11
C TRP A 54 -1.28 -4.79 -3.58
N ASN A 55 -0.39 -5.18 -2.66
CA ASN A 55 -0.52 -6.47 -2.00
C ASN A 55 -1.73 -6.53 -1.07
N THR A 56 -2.12 -5.42 -0.43
CA THR A 56 -3.35 -5.35 0.38
C THR A 56 -4.57 -5.60 -0.49
N VAL A 57 -4.64 -4.94 -1.64
CA VAL A 57 -5.72 -5.12 -2.62
C VAL A 57 -5.76 -6.57 -3.13
N LYS A 58 -4.60 -7.13 -3.50
CA LYS A 58 -4.49 -8.53 -3.92
C LYS A 58 -4.99 -9.48 -2.84
N ASP A 59 -4.47 -9.38 -1.62
CA ASP A 59 -4.83 -10.29 -0.53
C ASP A 59 -6.33 -10.13 -0.15
N PHE A 60 -6.89 -8.92 -0.28
CA PHE A 60 -8.32 -8.67 -0.08
C PHE A 60 -9.17 -9.41 -1.12
N TYR A 61 -8.85 -9.29 -2.40
CA TYR A 61 -9.61 -9.95 -3.46
C TYR A 61 -9.42 -11.46 -3.47
N GLN A 62 -8.21 -11.96 -3.16
CA GLN A 62 -7.99 -13.39 -2.92
C GLN A 62 -8.87 -13.92 -1.79
N PHE A 63 -9.06 -13.14 -0.72
CA PHE A 63 -9.99 -13.50 0.34
C PHE A 63 -11.46 -13.49 -0.10
N GLN A 64 -11.83 -12.67 -1.09
CA GLN A 64 -13.17 -12.65 -1.69
C GLN A 64 -13.40 -13.74 -2.75
N GLY A 65 -12.36 -14.51 -3.10
CA GLY A 65 -12.42 -15.59 -4.09
C GLY A 65 -11.92 -15.23 -5.50
N GLU A 66 -11.36 -14.04 -5.69
CA GLU A 66 -10.71 -13.67 -6.95
C GLU A 66 -9.34 -14.36 -7.09
N GLU A 67 -9.10 -14.96 -8.25
CA GLU A 67 -7.86 -15.67 -8.55
C GLU A 67 -7.05 -14.96 -9.65
N GLY A 68 -5.78 -15.34 -9.80
CA GLY A 68 -4.96 -14.87 -10.93
C GLY A 68 -4.39 -13.45 -10.83
N LEU A 69 -4.53 -12.76 -9.69
CA LEU A 69 -3.89 -11.46 -9.46
C LEU A 69 -2.37 -11.62 -9.24
N GLN A 70 -1.56 -11.32 -10.26
CA GLN A 70 -0.11 -11.56 -10.21
C GLN A 70 0.69 -10.33 -9.78
N GLY A 71 0.26 -9.14 -10.20
CA GLY A 71 1.01 -7.91 -9.95
C GLY A 71 0.14 -6.72 -9.55
N SER A 72 0.84 -5.60 -9.31
CA SER A 72 0.19 -4.34 -8.94
C SER A 72 -0.81 -3.84 -9.98
N ARG A 73 -0.50 -4.03 -11.27
CA ARG A 73 -1.40 -3.70 -12.37
C ARG A 73 -2.72 -4.46 -12.28
N ASP A 74 -2.68 -5.77 -12.04
CA ASP A 74 -3.88 -6.60 -11.97
C ASP A 74 -4.70 -6.20 -10.73
N ALA A 75 -4.04 -6.08 -9.59
CA ALA A 75 -4.67 -5.71 -8.33
C ALA A 75 -5.44 -4.38 -8.45
N PHE A 76 -4.80 -3.32 -8.94
CA PHE A 76 -5.48 -2.03 -9.09
C PHE A 76 -6.53 -2.04 -10.19
N ARG A 77 -6.29 -2.69 -11.33
CA ARG A 77 -7.31 -2.80 -12.38
C ARG A 77 -8.58 -3.47 -11.86
N THR A 78 -8.45 -4.58 -11.13
CA THR A 78 -9.58 -5.25 -10.49
C THR A 78 -10.25 -4.36 -9.46
N ALA A 79 -9.48 -3.61 -8.65
CA ALA A 79 -10.03 -2.67 -7.68
C ALA A 79 -10.87 -1.56 -8.31
N PHE A 80 -10.44 -1.01 -9.44
CA PHE A 80 -11.24 -0.04 -10.21
C PHE A 80 -12.47 -0.69 -10.85
N GLN A 81 -12.30 -1.86 -11.49
CA GLN A 81 -13.39 -2.58 -12.15
C GLN A 81 -14.54 -2.94 -11.19
N LEU A 82 -14.20 -3.29 -9.95
CA LEU A 82 -15.15 -3.71 -8.92
C LEU A 82 -15.53 -2.57 -7.96
N GLY A 83 -15.10 -1.33 -8.24
CA GLY A 83 -15.52 -0.13 -7.50
C GLY A 83 -14.93 0.01 -6.09
N LEU A 84 -13.87 -0.74 -5.74
CA LEU A 84 -13.15 -0.55 -4.48
C LEU A 84 -12.32 0.73 -4.48
N VAL A 85 -11.80 1.12 -5.65
CA VAL A 85 -11.08 2.39 -5.88
C VAL A 85 -11.83 3.19 -6.94
N GLN A 86 -11.89 4.51 -6.77
CA GLN A 86 -12.57 5.47 -7.63
C GLN A 86 -11.56 6.49 -8.15
N ASP A 87 -11.88 7.13 -9.29
CA ASP A 87 -11.08 8.20 -9.91
C ASP A 87 -11.14 9.53 -9.12
#